data_AF-A0AA43ULA8-F1
#
_entry.id   AF-A0AA43ULA8-F1
#
_cell.length_a   1.000
_cell.length_b   1.000
_cell.length_c   1.000
_cell.angle_alpha   90.00
_cell.angle_beta   90.00
_cell.angle_gamma   90.00
#
_symmetry.space_group_name_H-M   'P 1'
#
loop_
_entity.id
_entity.type
_entity.pdbx_description
1 polymer ?
#
loop_
_entity_poly.entity_id
_entity_poly.type
_entity_poly.pdbx_seq_one_letter_code
_entity_poly.pdbx_strand_id
1 'polypeptide(L)'
;MASINSEGALQKVHAGATAEWPFTVTSDGTEVKITFSITTGPDSSAPEWDVILSDTTGEIWSNYRAATEVTVDTPGKGQKELRVGVICPKGARYGDTVEVVVTADDGIPNSATFRAVATQSIMILKTQIDQEKVVADALASKANMGEKDVYAILSPAGLRGYVFVEGMNTDRLREKTRDIKKARN
;
A
#
# COMPACT_ATOMS: atom_id res chain seq x y z
N MET A 1 17.86 -1.32 -27.23
CA MET A 1 16.48 -0.87 -27.01
C MET A 1 16.06 -1.29 -25.63
N ALA A 2 15.75 -0.30 -24.81
CA ALA A 2 15.24 -0.52 -23.48
C ALA A 2 13.87 -1.19 -23.57
N SER A 3 13.68 -2.26 -22.81
CA SER A 3 12.38 -2.92 -22.66
C SER A 3 12.13 -3.25 -21.20
N ILE A 4 10.90 -2.99 -20.76
CA ILE A 4 10.41 -3.36 -19.45
C ILE A 4 9.52 -4.60 -19.61
N ASN A 5 9.86 -5.65 -18.88
CA ASN A 5 8.99 -6.81 -18.73
C ASN A 5 8.44 -6.86 -17.30
N SER A 6 7.10 -6.81 -17.17
CA SER A 6 6.41 -6.79 -15.89
C SER A 6 5.08 -7.54 -15.97
N GLU A 7 4.76 -8.30 -14.93
CA GLU A 7 3.42 -8.85 -14.72
C GLU A 7 2.61 -7.90 -13.80
N GLY A 8 2.31 -6.71 -14.30
CA GLY A 8 1.66 -5.65 -13.52
C GLY A 8 0.14 -5.80 -13.45
N ALA A 9 -0.40 -6.42 -12.40
CA ALA A 9 -1.82 -6.34 -12.05
C ALA A 9 -2.09 -5.23 -11.02
N LEU A 10 -3.32 -4.71 -10.99
CA LEU A 10 -3.80 -3.81 -9.93
C LEU A 10 -3.69 -4.53 -8.57
N GLN A 11 -2.93 -3.98 -7.63
CA GLN A 11 -2.83 -4.51 -6.27
C GLN A 11 -3.77 -3.76 -5.31
N LYS A 12 -4.42 -4.52 -4.43
CA LYS A 12 -5.17 -3.97 -3.30
C LYS A 12 -4.24 -3.89 -2.11
N VAL A 13 -4.23 -2.76 -1.42
CA VAL A 13 -3.28 -2.51 -0.33
C VAL A 13 -3.97 -1.81 0.83
N HIS A 14 -3.59 -2.20 2.05
CA HIS A 14 -4.12 -1.62 3.28
C HIS A 14 -3.33 -0.37 3.68
N ALA A 15 -3.92 0.51 4.48
CA ALA A 15 -3.22 1.70 4.95
C ALA A 15 -1.93 1.32 5.70
N GLY A 16 -0.80 1.91 5.31
CA GLY A 16 0.52 1.63 5.87
C GLY A 16 1.23 0.39 5.31
N ALA A 17 0.57 -0.39 4.44
CA ALA A 17 1.18 -1.54 3.77
C ALA A 17 1.79 -1.17 2.42
N THR A 18 2.65 -2.05 1.90
CA THR A 18 3.35 -1.89 0.62
C THR A 18 2.79 -2.85 -0.43
N ALA A 19 2.56 -2.35 -1.64
CA ALA A 19 2.39 -3.14 -2.84
C ALA A 19 3.70 -3.13 -3.65
N GLU A 20 4.18 -4.29 -4.08
CA GLU A 20 5.45 -4.42 -4.79
C GLU A 20 5.27 -5.16 -6.11
N TRP A 21 5.92 -4.66 -7.16
CA TRP A 21 6.00 -5.34 -8.45
C TRP A 21 7.46 -5.53 -8.85
N PRO A 22 7.93 -6.78 -8.95
CA PRO A 22 9.17 -7.04 -9.65
C PRO A 22 8.98 -6.78 -11.15
N PHE A 23 9.99 -6.21 -11.78
CA PHE A 23 10.06 -6.07 -13.22
C PHE A 23 11.51 -6.15 -13.68
N THR A 24 11.69 -6.48 -14.94
CA THR A 24 13.02 -6.60 -15.54
C THR A 24 13.19 -5.52 -16.58
N VAL A 25 14.31 -4.79 -16.50
CA VAL A 25 14.77 -3.88 -17.55
C VAL A 25 15.84 -4.58 -18.36
N THR A 26 15.67 -4.61 -19.67
CA THR A 26 16.68 -5.09 -20.62
C THR A 26 17.10 -3.93 -21.51
N SER A 27 18.40 -3.75 -21.74
CA SER A 27 18.91 -2.78 -22.71
C SER A 27 20.14 -3.33 -23.44
N ASP A 28 20.38 -2.82 -24.65
CA ASP A 28 21.60 -3.11 -25.42
C ASP A 28 22.78 -2.24 -24.95
N GLY A 29 22.50 -1.18 -24.20
CA GLY A 29 23.48 -0.28 -23.60
C GLY A 29 24.01 -0.77 -22.25
N THR A 30 24.91 0.03 -21.67
CA THR A 30 25.48 -0.22 -20.33
C THR A 30 24.72 0.50 -19.22
N GLU A 31 23.89 1.48 -19.58
CA GLU A 31 23.12 2.30 -18.66
C GLU A 31 21.74 2.56 -19.26
N VAL A 32 20.75 2.65 -18.39
CA VAL A 32 19.38 3.01 -18.73
C VAL A 32 18.92 4.11 -17.80
N LYS A 33 18.33 5.16 -18.37
CA LYS A 33 17.67 6.21 -17.61
C LYS A 33 16.26 5.76 -17.27
N ILE A 34 15.93 5.72 -15.98
CA ILE A 34 14.59 5.44 -15.48
C ILE A 34 13.95 6.76 -15.05
N THR A 35 12.74 7.02 -15.54
CA THR A 35 11.93 8.19 -15.14
C THR A 35 10.58 7.73 -14.60
N PHE A 36 10.01 8.51 -13.68
CA PHE A 36 8.75 8.19 -13.02
C PHE A 36 7.70 9.26 -13.24
N SER A 37 6.48 8.85 -13.56
CA SER A 37 5.28 9.68 -13.47
C SER A 37 4.34 9.06 -12.45
N ILE A 38 3.99 9.81 -11.41
CA ILE A 38 3.15 9.34 -10.31
C ILE A 38 1.85 10.15 -10.34
N THR A 39 0.73 9.44 -10.42
CA THR A 39 -0.60 10.04 -10.40
C THR A 39 -1.39 9.43 -9.25
N THR A 40 -1.90 10.26 -8.35
CA THR A 40 -2.80 9.82 -7.27
C THR A 40 -4.25 10.20 -7.60
N GLY A 41 -5.19 9.44 -7.06
CA GLY A 41 -6.62 9.63 -7.28
C GLY A 41 -7.46 9.11 -6.12
N PRO A 42 -8.80 9.20 -6.19
CA PRO A 42 -9.58 9.52 -7.39
C PRO A 42 -9.72 11.01 -7.71
N ASP A 43 -9.37 11.89 -6.77
CA ASP A 43 -9.49 13.34 -6.91
C ASP A 43 -8.24 14.06 -6.41
N SER A 44 -8.19 15.39 -6.56
CA SER A 44 -7.04 16.21 -6.18
C SER A 44 -6.79 16.28 -4.66
N SER A 45 -7.68 15.72 -3.84
CA SER A 45 -7.49 15.56 -2.39
C SER A 45 -6.91 14.21 -1.99
N ALA A 46 -6.65 13.33 -2.97
CA ALA A 46 -6.00 12.06 -2.75
C ALA A 46 -4.64 12.26 -2.07
N PRO A 47 -4.32 11.46 -1.03
CA PRO A 47 -3.06 11.58 -0.34
C PRO A 47 -1.90 11.21 -1.26
N GLU A 48 -0.72 11.74 -0.97
CA GLU A 48 0.51 11.30 -1.60
C GLU A 48 0.88 9.89 -1.12
N TRP A 49 1.39 9.09 -2.06
CA TRP A 49 1.87 7.73 -1.81
C TRP A 49 3.39 7.73 -1.91
N ASP A 50 4.06 6.94 -1.07
CA ASP A 50 5.50 6.77 -1.20
C ASP A 50 5.77 5.77 -2.31
N VAL A 51 6.68 6.11 -3.22
CA VAL A 51 7.09 5.26 -4.34
C VAL A 51 8.58 5.04 -4.22
N ILE A 52 8.99 3.77 -4.21
CA ILE A 52 10.36 3.33 -4.00
C ILE A 52 10.75 2.43 -5.16
N LEU A 53 11.85 2.75 -5.83
CA LEU A 53 12.54 1.82 -6.72
C LEU A 53 13.69 1.18 -5.96
N SER A 54 13.76 -0.15 -6.04
CA SER A 54 14.80 -0.97 -5.42
C SER A 54 15.34 -2.00 -6.39
N ASP A 55 16.56 -2.45 -6.12
CA ASP A 55 17.14 -3.66 -6.71
C ASP A 55 17.46 -4.69 -5.61
N THR A 56 18.25 -5.71 -5.91
CA THR A 56 18.64 -6.74 -4.94
C THR A 56 19.54 -6.22 -3.82
N THR A 57 20.13 -5.04 -3.98
CA THR A 57 21.05 -4.41 -3.02
C THR A 57 20.34 -3.41 -2.09
N GLY A 58 19.21 -2.86 -2.50
CA GLY A 58 18.40 -1.97 -1.67
C GLY A 58 17.65 -0.90 -2.46
N GLU A 59 17.26 0.17 -1.78
CA GLU A 59 16.65 1.35 -2.41
C GLU A 59 17.66 2.07 -3.31
N ILE A 60 17.25 2.30 -4.56
CA ILE A 60 18.02 3.08 -5.53
C ILE A 60 17.38 4.45 -5.78
N TRP A 61 16.07 4.56 -5.62
CA TRP A 61 15.34 5.83 -5.76
C TRP A 61 14.05 5.82 -4.95
N SER A 62 13.61 7.00 -4.54
CA SER A 62 12.28 7.22 -3.95
C SER A 62 11.76 8.61 -4.30
N ASN A 63 10.44 8.78 -4.32
CA ASN A 63 9.79 10.06 -4.62
C ASN A 63 9.94 11.12 -3.50
N TYR A 64 10.57 10.77 -2.38
CA TYR A 64 11.08 11.73 -1.39
C TYR A 64 12.25 12.57 -1.94
N ARG A 65 12.94 12.08 -2.97
CA ARG A 65 14.05 12.80 -3.60
C ARG A 65 13.51 13.82 -4.60
N ALA A 66 14.22 14.95 -4.73
CA ALA A 66 13.85 16.01 -5.67
C ALA A 66 13.99 15.59 -7.16
N ALA A 67 14.78 14.55 -7.45
CA ALA A 67 14.97 14.04 -8.81
C ALA A 67 13.83 13.08 -9.19
N THR A 68 13.24 13.26 -10.36
CA THR A 68 12.21 12.38 -10.94
C THR A 68 12.79 11.25 -11.79
N GLU A 69 14.11 11.09 -11.74
CA GLU A 69 14.86 10.17 -12.59
C GLU A 69 16.07 9.57 -11.85
N VAL A 70 16.47 8.38 -12.28
CA VAL A 70 17.66 7.67 -11.81
C VAL A 70 18.28 6.89 -12.97
N THR A 71 19.60 6.90 -13.07
CA THR A 71 20.32 6.06 -14.04
C THR A 71 20.68 4.75 -13.38
N VAL A 72 20.40 3.63 -14.06
CA VAL A 72 20.74 2.29 -13.57
C VAL A 72 21.70 1.62 -14.54
N ASP A 73 22.77 1.04 -14.00
CA ASP A 73 23.68 0.23 -14.79
C ASP A 73 22.99 -1.06 -15.24
N THR A 74 23.00 -1.33 -16.53
CA THR A 74 22.65 -2.62 -17.10
C THR A 74 23.94 -3.31 -17.53
N PRO A 75 24.27 -4.50 -16.98
CA PRO A 75 25.45 -5.22 -17.46
C PRO A 75 25.25 -5.47 -18.96
N GLY A 76 26.08 -4.92 -19.85
CA GLY A 76 25.76 -4.79 -21.29
C GLY A 76 25.20 -6.07 -21.95
N LYS A 77 24.04 -5.95 -22.62
CA LYS A 77 23.14 -7.05 -23.08
C LYS A 77 22.41 -7.84 -22.00
N GLY A 78 22.49 -7.38 -20.77
CA GLY A 78 21.97 -8.05 -19.60
C GLY A 78 20.64 -7.49 -19.16
N GLN A 79 20.01 -8.28 -18.32
CA GLN A 79 18.76 -7.97 -17.65
C GLN A 79 19.08 -7.47 -16.25
N LYS A 80 18.46 -6.36 -15.84
CA LYS A 80 18.47 -5.91 -14.45
C LYS A 80 17.10 -6.10 -13.84
N GLU A 81 17.05 -6.89 -12.77
CA GLU A 81 15.86 -7.05 -11.96
C GLU A 81 15.71 -5.85 -11.04
N LEU A 82 14.54 -5.22 -11.12
CA LEU A 82 14.15 -4.08 -10.32
C LEU A 82 12.81 -4.37 -9.66
N ARG A 83 12.48 -3.56 -8.66
CA ARG A 83 11.19 -3.61 -7.98
C ARG A 83 10.71 -2.21 -7.72
N VAL A 84 9.48 -1.94 -8.14
CA VAL A 84 8.76 -0.73 -7.72
C VAL A 84 7.83 -1.10 -6.56
N GLY A 85 8.01 -0.43 -5.44
CA GLY A 85 7.16 -0.52 -4.27
C GLY A 85 6.36 0.77 -4.11
N VAL A 86 5.08 0.65 -3.75
CA VAL A 86 4.25 1.80 -3.35
C VAL A 86 3.72 1.57 -1.93
N ILE A 87 3.88 2.55 -1.06
CA ILE A 87 3.39 2.50 0.32
C ILE A 87 2.08 3.27 0.40
N CYS A 88 1.02 2.58 0.82
CA CYS A 88 -0.28 3.18 1.01
C CYS A 88 -0.25 4.11 2.23
N PRO A 89 -0.66 5.39 2.12
CA PRO A 89 -0.57 6.33 3.22
C PRO A 89 -1.53 5.92 4.36
N LYS A 90 -1.09 6.15 5.60
CA LYS A 90 -1.90 5.82 6.80
C LYS A 90 -3.27 6.52 6.86
N GLY A 91 -3.40 7.66 6.16
CA GLY A 91 -4.62 8.44 6.03
C GLY A 91 -5.43 8.16 4.76
N ALA A 92 -5.07 7.13 3.98
CA ALA A 92 -5.80 6.75 2.77
C ALA A 92 -7.27 6.46 3.07
N ARG A 93 -8.13 6.93 2.18
CA ARG A 93 -9.55 6.59 2.11
C ARG A 93 -9.74 5.36 1.24
N TYR A 94 -10.86 4.70 1.43
CA TYR A 94 -11.23 3.57 0.58
C TYR A 94 -11.33 4.04 -0.88
N GLY A 95 -10.64 3.33 -1.77
CA GLY A 95 -10.64 3.66 -3.19
C GLY A 95 -9.63 4.73 -3.61
N ASP A 96 -8.82 5.28 -2.68
CA ASP A 96 -7.66 6.09 -3.08
C ASP A 96 -6.72 5.23 -3.93
N THR A 97 -6.15 5.83 -4.97
CA THR A 97 -5.34 5.10 -5.97
C THR A 97 -4.00 5.76 -6.16
N VAL A 98 -3.04 4.96 -6.59
CA VAL A 98 -1.79 5.43 -7.18
C VAL A 98 -1.54 4.68 -8.48
N GLU A 99 -1.17 5.42 -9.51
CA GLU A 99 -0.60 4.92 -10.75
C GLU A 99 0.84 5.40 -10.87
N VAL A 100 1.75 4.47 -11.08
CA VAL A 100 3.17 4.75 -11.32
C VAL A 100 3.52 4.28 -12.72
N VAL A 101 3.84 5.23 -13.59
CA VAL A 101 4.42 4.94 -14.91
C VAL A 101 5.92 5.01 -14.78
N VAL A 102 6.57 3.87 -14.99
CA VAL A 102 8.03 3.75 -15.04
C VAL A 102 8.44 3.71 -16.50
N THR A 103 9.31 4.63 -16.92
CA THR A 103 9.83 4.67 -18.28
C THR A 103 11.33 4.43 -18.27
N ALA A 104 11.77 3.42 -19.01
CA ALA A 104 13.16 3.10 -19.26
C ALA A 104 13.58 3.66 -20.63
N ASP A 105 14.68 4.40 -20.68
CA ASP A 105 15.17 5.07 -21.87
C ASP A 105 16.68 4.82 -22.07
N ASP A 106 17.03 4.19 -23.20
CA ASP A 106 18.40 4.02 -23.72
C ASP A 106 18.59 4.74 -25.08
N GLY A 107 17.77 5.77 -25.34
CA GLY A 107 17.62 6.45 -26.62
C GLY A 107 16.29 6.14 -27.30
N ILE A 108 15.63 5.04 -26.91
CA ILE A 108 14.26 4.70 -27.30
C ILE A 108 13.46 4.35 -26.03
N PRO A 109 12.46 5.16 -25.64
CA PRO A 109 11.74 4.95 -24.40
C PRO A 109 10.76 3.77 -24.47
N ASN A 110 10.67 3.01 -23.39
CA ASN A 110 9.67 1.99 -23.14
C ASN A 110 9.11 2.12 -21.72
N SER A 111 7.80 1.98 -21.55
CA SER A 111 7.12 2.24 -20.28
C SER A 111 6.29 1.06 -19.79
N ALA A 112 6.26 0.88 -18.47
CA ALA A 112 5.32 0.01 -17.77
C ALA A 112 4.50 0.81 -16.75
N THR A 113 3.29 0.34 -16.45
CA THR A 113 2.36 1.00 -15.54
C THR A 113 2.01 0.06 -14.38
N PHE A 114 2.16 0.56 -13.16
CA PHE A 114 1.87 -0.15 -11.92
C PHE A 114 0.78 0.59 -11.17
N ARG A 115 -0.19 -0.13 -10.60
CA ARG A 115 -1.37 0.46 -9.99
C ARG A 115 -1.70 -0.17 -8.66
N ALA A 116 -1.94 0.65 -7.64
CA ALA A 116 -2.51 0.19 -6.38
C ALA A 116 -3.79 0.96 -6.03
N VAL A 117 -4.66 0.29 -5.27
CA VAL A 117 -5.87 0.88 -4.68
C VAL A 117 -5.93 0.57 -3.19
N ALA A 118 -6.22 1.59 -2.40
CA ALA A 118 -6.39 1.51 -0.97
C ALA A 118 -7.70 0.77 -0.62
N THR A 119 -7.61 -0.25 0.23
CA THR A 119 -8.74 -1.09 0.65
C THR A 119 -8.76 -1.30 2.16
N GLN A 120 -9.93 -1.61 2.71
CA GLN A 120 -10.08 -1.89 4.14
C GLN A 120 -9.30 -3.15 4.55
N SER A 121 -8.96 -3.24 5.83
CA SER A 121 -8.49 -4.47 6.48
C SER A 121 -9.39 -4.82 7.67
N ILE A 122 -9.35 -6.09 8.08
CA ILE A 122 -10.08 -6.59 9.25
C ILE A 122 -9.09 -6.83 10.38
N MET A 123 -9.30 -6.15 11.51
CA MET A 123 -8.63 -6.43 12.77
C MET A 123 -9.44 -7.45 13.56
N ILE A 124 -8.75 -8.44 14.13
CA ILE A 124 -9.32 -9.34 15.13
C ILE A 124 -8.99 -8.78 16.51
N LEU A 125 -10.01 -8.36 17.24
CA LEU A 125 -9.88 -7.87 18.61
C LEU A 125 -10.25 -8.97 19.59
N LYS A 126 -9.28 -9.36 20.43
CA LYS A 126 -9.53 -10.29 21.53
C LYS A 126 -10.35 -9.60 22.62
N THR A 127 -11.27 -10.33 23.22
CA THR A 127 -12.15 -9.87 24.30
C THR A 127 -12.03 -10.78 25.51
N GLN A 128 -12.59 -10.36 26.64
CA GLN A 128 -13.01 -11.31 27.65
C GLN A 128 -14.07 -12.24 27.04
N ILE A 129 -13.98 -13.54 27.33
CA ILE A 129 -14.96 -14.55 26.90
C ILE A 129 -16.36 -14.15 27.40
N ASP A 130 -17.36 -14.32 26.53
CA ASP A 130 -18.77 -13.99 26.75
C ASP A 130 -19.02 -12.48 26.95
N GLN A 131 -18.12 -11.62 26.45
CA GLN A 131 -18.24 -10.16 26.45
C GLN A 131 -18.13 -9.56 25.04
N GLU A 132 -18.18 -10.39 24.00
CA GLU A 132 -18.00 -10.01 22.59
C GLU A 132 -19.05 -8.95 22.20
N LYS A 133 -20.33 -9.18 22.55
CA LYS A 133 -21.41 -8.22 22.30
C LYS A 133 -21.20 -6.88 23.01
N VAL A 134 -20.77 -6.90 24.27
CA VAL A 134 -20.50 -5.67 25.05
C VAL A 134 -19.38 -4.86 24.40
N VAL A 135 -18.32 -5.52 23.95
CA VAL A 135 -17.20 -4.88 23.24
C VAL A 135 -17.65 -4.35 21.88
N ALA A 136 -18.44 -5.12 21.12
CA ALA A 136 -18.98 -4.71 19.83
C ALA A 136 -19.91 -3.48 19.95
N ASP A 137 -20.80 -3.46 20.95
CA ASP A 137 -21.71 -2.33 21.20
C ASP A 137 -20.90 -1.07 21.61
N ALA A 138 -19.82 -1.23 22.39
CA ALA A 138 -18.92 -0.14 22.74
C ALA A 138 -18.16 0.42 21.53
N LEU A 139 -17.67 -0.45 20.64
CA LEU A 139 -17.05 -0.06 19.37
C LEU A 139 -18.04 0.72 18.48
N ALA A 140 -19.27 0.23 18.36
CA ALA A 140 -20.33 0.89 17.59
C ALA A 140 -20.67 2.27 18.17
N SER A 141 -20.76 2.38 19.51
CA SER A 141 -20.99 3.66 20.17
C SER A 141 -19.88 4.67 19.87
N LYS A 142 -18.60 4.24 19.90
CA LYS A 142 -17.46 5.08 19.53
C LYS A 142 -17.49 5.52 18.06
N ALA A 143 -17.78 4.58 17.14
CA ALA A 143 -17.94 4.88 15.72
C ALA A 143 -18.96 6.01 15.52
N ASN A 144 -20.10 5.93 16.20
CA ASN A 144 -21.16 6.94 16.15
C ASN A 144 -20.77 8.30 16.78
N MET A 145 -19.77 8.34 17.67
CA MET A 145 -19.28 9.58 18.30
C MET A 145 -18.24 10.33 17.45
N GLY A 146 -18.04 9.93 16.19
CA GLY A 146 -17.13 10.59 15.25
C GLY A 146 -15.89 9.79 14.88
N GLU A 147 -15.80 8.54 15.35
CA GLU A 147 -14.74 7.63 14.95
C GLU A 147 -15.01 7.02 13.57
N LYS A 148 -14.55 7.70 12.52
CA LYS A 148 -14.83 7.34 11.12
C LYS A 148 -14.00 6.18 10.56
N ASP A 149 -13.08 5.62 11.35
CA ASP A 149 -12.20 4.53 10.88
C ASP A 149 -12.85 3.13 11.03
N VAL A 150 -14.06 3.02 11.60
CA VAL A 150 -14.80 1.75 11.78
C VAL A 150 -15.88 1.60 10.71
N TYR A 151 -15.78 0.56 9.89
CA TYR A 151 -16.67 0.33 8.75
C TYR A 151 -17.70 -0.76 9.05
N ALA A 152 -17.25 -1.84 9.69
CA ALA A 152 -18.11 -2.94 10.12
C ALA A 152 -17.59 -3.57 11.41
N ILE A 153 -18.51 -4.12 12.19
CA ILE A 153 -18.20 -4.89 13.40
C ILE A 153 -18.97 -6.20 13.32
N LEU A 154 -18.27 -7.33 13.48
CA LEU A 154 -18.86 -8.66 13.50
C LEU A 154 -18.50 -9.38 14.79
N SER A 155 -19.52 -9.81 15.53
CA SER A 155 -19.42 -10.66 16.72
C SER A 155 -20.11 -12.01 16.43
N PRO A 156 -19.39 -13.02 15.91
CA PRO A 156 -19.99 -14.28 15.51
C PRO A 156 -20.47 -15.10 16.72
N ALA A 157 -21.69 -15.64 16.67
CA ALA A 157 -22.26 -16.44 17.77
C ALA A 157 -21.45 -17.70 18.12
N GLY A 158 -20.71 -18.27 17.15
CA GLY A 158 -19.92 -19.48 17.34
C GLY A 158 -18.46 -19.25 17.78
N LEU A 159 -17.99 -18.00 17.86
CA LEU A 159 -16.60 -17.68 18.21
C LEU A 159 -16.56 -16.89 19.51
N ARG A 160 -16.02 -17.51 20.56
CA ARG A 160 -15.88 -16.89 21.89
C ARG A 160 -14.52 -16.21 22.02
N GLY A 161 -14.52 -15.06 22.69
CA GLY A 161 -13.34 -14.27 23.04
C GLY A 161 -12.83 -13.34 21.94
N TYR A 162 -13.58 -13.12 20.85
CA TYR A 162 -13.14 -12.31 19.72
C TYR A 162 -14.27 -11.54 19.06
N VAL A 163 -13.94 -10.35 18.54
CA VAL A 163 -14.76 -9.57 17.59
C VAL A 163 -13.90 -9.18 16.39
N PHE A 164 -14.52 -9.10 15.22
CA PHE A 164 -13.88 -8.63 13.99
C PHE A 164 -14.30 -7.20 13.73
N VAL A 165 -13.33 -6.36 13.39
CA VAL A 165 -13.57 -4.94 13.13
C VAL A 165 -12.91 -4.57 11.83
N GLU A 166 -13.70 -4.15 10.86
CA GLU A 166 -13.24 -3.67 9.56
C GLU A 166 -12.99 -2.17 9.63
N GLY A 167 -11.89 -1.72 9.03
CA GLY A 167 -11.54 -0.30 8.94
C GLY A 167 -10.44 -0.03 7.91
N MET A 168 -10.17 1.24 7.63
CA MET A 168 -9.09 1.62 6.71
C MET A 168 -7.70 1.40 7.30
N ASN A 169 -7.53 1.77 8.58
CA ASN A 169 -6.25 1.69 9.27
C ASN A 169 -6.42 0.90 10.57
N THR A 170 -6.15 -0.41 10.49
CA THR A 170 -6.30 -1.32 11.62
C THR A 170 -5.31 -1.07 12.75
N ASP A 171 -4.15 -0.47 12.48
CA ASP A 171 -3.19 -0.09 13.52
C ASP A 171 -3.76 1.05 14.39
N ARG A 172 -4.28 2.10 13.73
CA ARG A 172 -4.94 3.22 14.41
C ARG A 172 -6.20 2.76 15.13
N LEU A 173 -6.95 1.85 14.53
CA LEU A 173 -8.10 1.21 15.15
C LEU A 173 -7.70 0.51 16.46
N ARG A 174 -6.60 -0.25 16.46
CA ARG A 174 -6.06 -0.94 17.65
C ARG A 174 -5.74 0.01 18.80
N GLU A 175 -5.26 1.21 18.50
CA GLU A 175 -5.02 2.24 19.52
C GLU A 175 -6.33 2.72 20.15
N LYS A 176 -7.38 2.87 19.33
CA LYS A 176 -8.70 3.35 19.73
C LYS A 176 -9.53 2.33 20.54
N THR A 177 -9.11 1.06 20.54
CA THR A 177 -9.73 -0.01 21.34
C THR A 177 -9.11 -0.18 22.73
N ARG A 178 -8.06 0.59 23.07
CA ARG A 178 -7.32 0.44 24.34
C ARG A 178 -8.12 0.73 25.61
N ASP A 179 -9.04 1.67 25.54
CA ASP A 179 -9.91 2.12 26.62
C ASP A 179 -11.26 1.40 26.66
N ILE A 180 -11.52 0.48 25.71
CA ILE A 180 -12.75 -0.32 25.72
C ILE A 180 -12.64 -1.37 26.83
N LYS A 181 -13.50 -1.23 27.85
CA LYS A 181 -13.62 -2.22 28.91
C LYS A 181 -13.88 -3.60 28.29
N LYS A 182 -13.18 -4.62 28.81
CA LYS A 182 -13.27 -6.04 28.37
C LYS A 182 -12.63 -6.35 27.01
N ALA A 183 -12.15 -5.37 26.26
CA ALA A 183 -11.17 -5.63 25.20
C ALA A 183 -9.84 -6.09 25.82
N ARG A 184 -9.15 -7.00 25.13
CA ARG A 184 -7.84 -7.55 25.51
C ARG A 184 -6.86 -7.19 24.39
N ASN A 185 -6.12 -6.11 24.57
CA ASN A 185 -5.17 -5.58 23.59
C ASN A 185 -3.77 -6.15 23.76
#